data_AF-A0A367A7E7-F1
#
_entry.id   AF-A0A367A7E7-F1
#
_cell.length_a   1.000
_cell.length_b   1.000
_cell.length_c   1.000
_cell.angle_alpha   90.00
_cell.angle_beta   90.00
_cell.angle_gamma   90.00
#
_symmetry.space_group_name_H-M   'P 1'
#
loop_
_entity.id
_entity.type
_entity.pdbx_description
1 polymer ?
#
loop_
_entity_poly.entity_id
_entity_poly.type
_entity_poly.pdbx_seq_one_letter_code
_entity_poly.pdbx_strand_id
1 'polypeptide(L)'
;MGLPITLSEIGPRLSAGAFILNSGLGKRGADEATAAGLHGFAAGTYPVLKKVEPAQFAQGLAAAEIGIGAALLTPFVPTAVAGLLLTGFSGGLLGLYLNTPGMRKEGSLAPTQEGLAVAKDVWLLGIGVGLLTRGWIERTPRITVKKARKQAEKQAKLAAREARRAARAA
;
A
#
# COMPACT_ATOMS: atom_id res chain seq x y z
N MET A 1 -4.09 -17.37 -17.28
CA MET A 1 -3.26 -16.22 -16.83
C MET A 1 -3.20 -16.25 -15.32
N GLY A 2 -2.02 -16.14 -14.71
CA GLY A 2 -1.92 -16.03 -13.25
C GLY A 2 -2.39 -14.65 -12.80
N LEU A 3 -3.06 -14.56 -11.65
CA LEU A 3 -3.44 -13.27 -11.05
C LEU A 3 -2.17 -12.48 -10.69
N PRO A 4 -2.15 -11.15 -10.85
CA PRO A 4 -1.01 -10.29 -10.49
C PRO A 4 -0.90 -10.06 -8.97
N ILE A 5 -1.17 -11.09 -8.15
CA ILE A 5 -1.07 -11.09 -6.69
C ILE A 5 -0.34 -12.33 -6.18
N THR A 6 0.35 -12.23 -5.05
CA THR A 6 0.97 -13.38 -4.36
C THR A 6 0.23 -13.71 -3.05
N LEU A 7 0.39 -14.95 -2.54
CA LEU A 7 -0.31 -15.40 -1.33
C LEU A 7 -0.05 -14.50 -0.11
N SER A 8 1.19 -14.01 0.05
CA SER A 8 1.56 -13.14 1.17
C SER A 8 0.96 -11.73 1.06
N GLU A 9 0.42 -11.36 -0.10
CA GLU A 9 -0.24 -10.05 -0.30
C GLU A 9 -1.74 -10.10 0.03
N ILE A 10 -2.33 -11.31 0.12
CA ILE A 10 -3.77 -11.47 0.36
C ILE A 10 -4.16 -10.87 1.70
N GLY A 11 -3.48 -11.22 2.79
CA GLY A 11 -3.78 -10.71 4.13
C GLY A 11 -3.76 -9.18 4.20
N PRO A 12 -2.64 -8.53 3.85
CA PRO A 12 -2.53 -7.07 3.86
C PRO A 12 -3.52 -6.36 2.93
N ARG A 13 -3.79 -6.90 1.74
CA ARG A 13 -4.77 -6.31 0.81
C ARG A 13 -6.21 -6.46 1.29
N LEU A 14 -6.56 -7.61 1.86
CA LEU A 14 -7.89 -7.85 2.42
C LEU A 14 -8.14 -6.96 3.64
N SER A 15 -7.22 -6.90 4.59
CA SER A 15 -7.41 -6.11 5.82
C SER A 15 -7.49 -4.61 5.53
N ALA A 16 -6.53 -4.05 4.79
CA ALA A 16 -6.54 -2.64 4.42
C ALA A 16 -7.72 -2.32 3.47
N GLY A 17 -7.95 -3.17 2.46
CA GLY A 17 -8.99 -2.97 1.47
C GLY A 17 -10.39 -2.98 2.05
N ALA A 18 -10.71 -3.96 2.92
CA ALA A 18 -12.02 -4.05 3.56
C ALA A 18 -12.26 -2.88 4.53
N PHE A 19 -11.24 -2.50 5.31
CA PHE A 19 -11.35 -1.38 6.24
C PHE A 19 -11.59 -0.06 5.51
N ILE A 20 -10.81 0.24 4.47
CA ILE A 20 -10.94 1.48 3.69
C ILE A 20 -12.26 1.47 2.90
N LEU A 21 -12.65 0.35 2.30
CA LEU A 21 -13.92 0.24 1.58
C LEU A 21 -15.11 0.50 2.52
N ASN A 22 -15.13 -0.13 3.69
CA ASN A 22 -16.18 0.10 4.69
C ASN A 22 -16.22 1.57 5.13
N SER A 23 -15.05 2.16 5.37
CA SER A 23 -14.89 3.58 5.72
C SER A 23 -15.49 4.49 4.64
N GLY A 24 -15.21 4.23 3.37
CA GLY A 24 -15.74 5.01 2.24
C GLY A 24 -17.23 4.83 2.01
N LEU A 25 -17.75 3.60 2.14
CA LEU A 25 -19.18 3.33 2.06
C LEU A 25 -19.96 4.05 3.18
N GLY A 26 -19.40 4.08 4.39
CA GLY A 26 -19.96 4.84 5.51
C GLY A 26 -20.01 6.35 5.28
N LYS A 27 -19.05 6.91 4.51
CA LYS A 27 -19.00 8.36 4.20
C LYS A 27 -19.83 8.77 2.99
N ARG A 28 -20.34 7.83 2.20
CA ARG A 28 -21.10 8.13 0.97
C ARG A 28 -22.39 8.93 1.22
N GLY A 29 -22.97 8.81 2.42
CA GLY A 29 -24.15 9.55 2.86
C GLY A 29 -23.86 10.55 3.97
N ALA A 30 -22.64 11.09 4.05
CA ALA A 30 -22.27 12.08 5.05
C ALA A 30 -23.23 13.30 4.99
N ASP A 31 -23.79 13.65 6.15
CA ASP A 31 -24.60 14.86 6.30
C ASP A 31 -23.72 16.12 6.28
N GLU A 32 -24.35 17.30 6.26
CA GLU A 32 -23.64 18.58 6.18
C GLU A 32 -22.66 18.78 7.34
N ALA A 33 -23.03 18.35 8.55
CA ALA A 33 -22.19 18.45 9.74
C ALA A 33 -20.95 17.56 9.63
N THR A 34 -21.11 16.31 9.19
CA THR A 34 -20.02 15.37 8.96
C THR A 34 -19.11 15.86 7.84
N ALA A 35 -19.69 16.36 6.74
CA ALA A 35 -18.93 16.91 5.62
C ALA A 35 -18.12 18.14 6.03
N ALA A 36 -18.72 19.06 6.79
CA ALA A 36 -18.05 20.23 7.34
C ALA A 36 -16.93 19.85 8.32
N GLY A 37 -17.14 18.85 9.18
CA GLY A 37 -16.12 18.34 10.09
C GLY A 37 -14.93 17.73 9.37
N LEU A 38 -15.17 16.82 8.42
CA LEU A 38 -14.14 16.18 7.62
C LEU A 38 -13.34 17.19 6.79
N HIS A 39 -14.05 18.11 6.13
CA HIS A 39 -13.43 19.17 5.33
C HIS A 39 -12.65 20.14 6.20
N GLY A 40 -13.22 20.60 7.31
CA GLY A 40 -12.57 21.53 8.24
C GLY A 40 -11.28 20.95 8.81
N PHE A 41 -11.31 19.67 9.20
CA PHE A 41 -10.13 18.95 9.65
C PHE A 41 -9.04 18.90 8.55
N ALA A 42 -9.42 18.51 7.33
CA ALA A 42 -8.47 18.41 6.23
C ALA A 42 -7.94 19.77 5.75
N ALA A 43 -8.80 20.78 5.64
CA ALA A 43 -8.50 22.11 5.14
C ALA A 43 -7.72 22.98 6.14
N GLY A 44 -7.78 22.64 7.43
CA GLY A 44 -6.91 23.21 8.47
C GLY A 44 -5.42 22.94 8.19
N THR A 45 -5.12 21.75 7.66
CA THR A 45 -3.76 21.32 7.35
C THR A 45 -3.37 21.51 5.88
N TYR A 46 -4.33 21.34 4.96
CA TYR A 46 -4.13 21.53 3.53
C TYR A 46 -4.97 22.71 3.02
N PRO A 47 -4.42 23.95 3.03
CA PRO A 47 -5.18 25.15 2.65
C PRO A 47 -5.78 25.10 1.25
N VAL A 48 -5.20 24.30 0.35
CA VAL A 48 -5.70 24.09 -1.02
C VAL A 48 -7.13 23.54 -1.04
N LEU A 49 -7.51 22.79 -0.01
CA LEU A 49 -8.84 22.18 0.11
C LEU A 49 -9.93 23.19 0.48
N LYS A 50 -9.57 24.38 0.98
CA LYS A 50 -10.53 25.46 1.29
C LYS A 50 -11.32 25.93 0.06
N LYS A 51 -10.82 25.66 -1.14
CA LYS A 51 -11.48 26.00 -2.41
C LYS A 51 -12.55 25.01 -2.83
N VAL A 52 -12.62 23.85 -2.16
CA VAL A 52 -13.60 22.80 -2.44
C VAL A 52 -14.71 22.89 -1.40
N GLU A 53 -15.97 22.76 -1.83
CA GLU A 53 -17.09 22.73 -0.89
C GLU A 53 -17.05 21.48 -0.01
N PRO A 54 -17.45 21.56 1.28
CA PRO A 54 -17.38 20.43 2.20
C PRO A 54 -18.08 19.17 1.71
N ALA A 55 -19.27 19.31 1.12
CA ALA A 55 -20.03 18.19 0.57
C ALA A 55 -19.30 17.52 -0.60
N GLN A 56 -18.71 18.32 -1.50
CA GLN A 56 -17.92 17.81 -2.63
C GLN A 56 -16.65 17.10 -2.14
N PHE A 57 -15.99 17.65 -1.12
CA PHE A 57 -14.84 17.02 -0.49
C PHE A 57 -15.20 15.68 0.14
N ALA A 58 -16.28 15.61 0.92
CA ALA A 58 -16.73 14.38 1.57
C ALA A 58 -17.11 13.29 0.54
N GLN A 59 -17.82 13.67 -0.53
CA GLN A 59 -18.13 12.75 -1.63
C GLN A 59 -16.88 12.27 -2.36
N GLY A 60 -15.94 13.18 -2.66
CA GLY A 60 -14.67 12.85 -3.29
C GLY A 60 -13.81 11.92 -2.43
N LEU A 61 -13.75 12.18 -1.12
CA LEU A 61 -13.06 11.33 -0.16
C LEU A 61 -13.69 9.94 -0.09
N ALA A 62 -15.03 9.86 0.01
CA ALA A 62 -15.75 8.59 0.00
C ALA A 62 -15.50 7.79 -1.29
N ALA A 63 -15.56 8.45 -2.45
CA ALA A 63 -15.28 7.83 -3.74
C ALA A 63 -13.84 7.32 -3.84
N ALA A 64 -12.86 8.10 -3.34
CA ALA A 64 -11.46 7.70 -3.31
C ALA A 64 -11.24 6.48 -2.39
N GLU A 65 -11.81 6.49 -1.18
CA GLU A 65 -11.74 5.35 -0.26
C GLU A 65 -12.38 4.10 -0.86
N ILE A 66 -13.56 4.22 -1.48
CA ILE A 66 -14.21 3.09 -2.17
C ILE A 66 -13.32 2.57 -3.31
N GLY A 67 -12.76 3.46 -4.13
CA GLY A 67 -11.89 3.10 -5.24
C GLY A 67 -10.63 2.37 -4.78
N ILE A 68 -9.96 2.89 -3.75
CA ILE A 68 -8.76 2.27 -3.16
C ILE A 68 -9.10 0.93 -2.51
N GLY A 69 -10.18 0.87 -1.74
CA GLY A 69 -10.65 -0.35 -1.10
C GLY A 69 -10.97 -1.44 -2.12
N ALA A 70 -11.72 -1.10 -3.19
CA ALA A 70 -12.00 -2.00 -4.30
C ALA A 70 -10.73 -2.42 -5.05
N ALA A 71 -9.80 -1.49 -5.28
CA ALA A 71 -8.53 -1.82 -5.94
C ALA A 71 -7.66 -2.79 -5.11
N LEU A 72 -7.68 -2.65 -3.79
CA LEU A 72 -6.97 -3.58 -2.90
C LEU A 72 -7.63 -4.96 -2.89
N LEU A 73 -8.96 -5.03 -2.80
CA LEU A 73 -9.72 -6.28 -2.73
C LEU A 73 -9.79 -7.05 -4.05
N THR A 74 -9.67 -6.36 -5.18
CA THR A 74 -9.71 -7.02 -6.50
C THR A 74 -8.35 -7.59 -6.88
N PRO A 75 -8.29 -8.87 -7.30
CA PRO A 75 -7.02 -9.51 -7.61
C PRO A 75 -6.45 -9.09 -8.97
N PHE A 76 -7.19 -8.31 -9.76
CA PHE A 76 -6.77 -7.86 -11.10
C PHE A 76 -5.88 -6.62 -11.06
N VAL A 77 -5.83 -5.90 -9.94
CA VAL A 77 -4.99 -4.71 -9.78
C VAL A 77 -3.57 -5.12 -9.40
N PRO A 78 -2.56 -4.75 -10.21
CA PRO A 78 -1.15 -5.07 -9.92
C PRO A 78 -0.73 -4.60 -8.52
N THR A 79 0.03 -5.42 -7.80
CA THR A 79 0.50 -5.13 -6.43
C THR A 79 1.22 -3.79 -6.31
N ALA A 80 2.05 -3.43 -7.29
CA ALA A 80 2.71 -2.12 -7.36
C ALA A 80 1.71 -0.95 -7.37
N VAL A 81 0.64 -1.07 -8.16
CA VAL A 81 -0.38 -0.03 -8.30
C VAL A 81 -1.20 0.07 -7.02
N ALA A 82 -1.63 -1.08 -6.47
CA ALA A 82 -2.36 -1.12 -5.21
C ALA A 82 -1.53 -0.53 -4.05
N GLY A 83 -0.24 -0.86 -3.99
CA GLY A 83 0.71 -0.30 -3.03
C GLY A 83 0.91 1.20 -3.20
N LEU A 84 0.99 1.70 -4.43
CA LEU A 84 1.11 3.14 -4.71
C LEU A 84 -0.14 3.91 -4.23
N LEU A 85 -1.32 3.41 -4.58
CA LEU A 85 -2.60 4.02 -4.16
C LEU A 85 -2.71 4.08 -2.64
N LEU A 86 -2.45 2.95 -1.97
CA LEU A 86 -2.50 2.89 -0.51
C LEU A 86 -1.44 3.79 0.13
N THR A 87 -0.20 3.82 -0.38
CA THR A 87 0.88 4.70 0.10
C THR A 87 0.51 6.17 -0.06
N GLY A 88 -0.05 6.58 -1.20
CA GLY A 88 -0.46 7.97 -1.42
C GLY A 88 -1.56 8.39 -0.44
N PHE A 89 -2.59 7.55 -0.28
CA PHE A 89 -3.69 7.80 0.65
C PHE A 89 -3.22 7.90 2.11
N SER A 90 -2.51 6.88 2.58
CA SER A 90 -2.01 6.83 3.95
C SER A 90 -0.90 7.86 4.22
N GLY A 91 -0.14 8.26 3.20
CA GLY A 91 0.78 9.40 3.28
C GLY A 91 0.05 10.72 3.51
N GLY A 92 -1.12 10.92 2.89
CA GLY A 92 -2.00 12.06 3.18
C GLY A 92 -2.53 12.06 4.62
N LEU A 93 -2.96 10.90 5.13
CA LEU A 93 -3.39 10.75 6.53
C LEU A 93 -2.25 11.01 7.52
N LEU A 94 -1.05 10.48 7.24
CA LEU A 94 0.12 10.75 8.05
C LEU A 94 0.52 12.23 8.00
N GLY A 95 0.38 12.87 6.84
CA GLY A 95 0.56 14.31 6.70
C GLY A 95 -0.42 15.10 7.56
N LEU A 96 -1.68 14.69 7.66
CA LEU A 96 -2.64 15.27 8.62
C LEU A 96 -2.15 15.13 10.05
N TYR A 97 -1.75 13.93 10.47
CA TYR A 97 -1.23 13.70 11.81
C TYR A 97 -0.02 14.58 12.15
N LEU A 98 0.93 14.70 11.22
CA LEU A 98 2.18 15.43 11.47
C LEU A 98 2.00 16.95 11.47
N ASN A 99 1.10 17.48 10.66
CA ASN A 99 0.98 18.93 10.43
C ASN A 99 -0.21 19.58 11.15
N THR A 100 -1.18 18.80 11.64
CA THR A 100 -2.30 19.35 12.42
C THR A 100 -1.83 19.69 13.85
N PRO A 101 -2.01 20.95 14.32
CA PRO A 101 -1.71 21.32 15.69
C PRO A 101 -2.48 20.47 16.71
N GLY A 102 -1.87 20.15 17.86
CA GLY A 102 -2.51 19.37 18.93
C GLY A 102 -2.48 17.85 18.75
N MET A 103 -2.12 17.33 17.58
CA MET A 103 -2.04 15.88 17.33
C MET A 103 -0.78 15.23 17.92
N ARG A 104 0.29 16.01 18.15
CA ARG A 104 1.57 15.53 18.67
C ARG A 104 1.91 16.23 19.97
N LYS A 105 2.56 15.51 20.88
CA LYS A 105 3.14 16.11 22.09
C LYS A 105 4.21 17.13 21.68
N GLU A 106 4.29 18.24 22.40
CA GLU A 106 5.26 19.30 22.12
C GLU A 106 6.69 18.73 22.06
N GLY A 107 7.45 19.09 21.02
CA GLY A 107 8.82 18.60 20.82
C GLY A 107 8.95 17.11 20.47
N SER A 108 7.85 16.39 20.19
CA SER A 108 7.87 14.95 19.91
C SER A 108 7.07 14.55 18.66
N LEU A 109 7.32 13.32 18.20
CA LEU A 109 6.50 12.60 17.22
C LEU A 109 5.44 11.71 17.88
N ALA A 110 5.43 11.63 19.21
CA ALA A 110 4.46 10.85 19.95
C ALA A 110 3.05 11.48 19.88
N PRO A 111 1.99 10.67 19.67
CA PRO A 111 0.64 11.18 19.57
C PRO A 111 0.13 11.69 20.92
N THR A 112 -0.74 12.69 20.87
CA THR A 112 -1.65 13.02 21.98
C THR A 112 -2.82 12.03 22.02
N GLN A 113 -3.73 12.16 22.99
CA GLN A 113 -4.95 11.34 23.02
C GLN A 113 -5.80 11.55 21.76
N GLU A 114 -5.89 12.80 21.30
CA GLU A 114 -6.60 13.16 20.07
C GLU A 114 -5.85 12.63 18.83
N GLY A 115 -4.53 12.78 18.80
CA GLY A 115 -3.69 12.31 17.70
C GLY A 115 -3.64 10.80 17.52
N LEU A 116 -3.95 10.02 18.56
CA LEU A 116 -3.91 8.56 18.49
C LEU A 116 -4.88 8.01 17.43
N ALA A 117 -6.03 8.67 17.23
CA ALA A 117 -7.03 8.24 16.27
C ALA A 117 -6.54 8.29 14.81
N VAL A 118 -5.60 9.19 14.49
CA VAL A 118 -5.02 9.36 13.15
C VAL A 118 -3.65 8.69 13.05
N ALA A 119 -2.83 8.80 14.11
CA ALA A 119 -1.51 8.18 14.19
C ALA A 119 -1.58 6.66 14.04
N LYS A 120 -2.67 6.05 14.53
CA LYS A 120 -2.88 4.62 14.39
C LYS A 120 -2.96 4.19 12.95
N ASP A 121 -3.15 5.04 11.94
CA ASP A 121 -3.23 4.61 10.53
C ASP A 121 -1.85 4.42 9.87
N VAL A 122 -0.76 4.57 10.62
CA VAL A 122 0.62 4.37 10.14
C VAL A 122 0.89 2.94 9.60
N TRP A 123 0.18 1.92 10.07
CA TRP A 123 0.28 0.56 9.53
C TRP A 123 -0.24 0.46 8.09
N LEU A 124 -1.23 1.28 7.70
CA LEU A 124 -1.70 1.34 6.32
C LEU A 124 -0.59 1.84 5.38
N LEU A 125 0.20 2.82 5.85
CA LEU A 125 1.39 3.27 5.13
C LEU A 125 2.45 2.17 5.03
N GLY A 126 2.71 1.45 6.12
CA GLY A 126 3.61 0.29 6.11
C GLY A 126 3.18 -0.79 5.11
N ILE A 127 1.89 -1.12 5.08
CA ILE A 127 1.32 -2.06 4.10
C ILE A 127 1.48 -1.52 2.68
N GLY A 128 1.12 -0.25 2.44
CA GLY A 128 1.24 0.38 1.13
C GLY A 128 2.65 0.35 0.58
N VAL A 129 3.63 0.76 1.40
CA VAL A 129 5.05 0.75 1.05
C VAL A 129 5.53 -0.68 0.79
N GLY A 130 5.16 -1.64 1.64
CA GLY A 130 5.51 -3.04 1.46
C GLY A 130 4.96 -3.64 0.16
N LEU A 131 3.72 -3.33 -0.20
CA LEU A 131 3.12 -3.76 -1.48
C LEU A 131 3.80 -3.05 -2.68
N LEU A 132 4.13 -1.77 -2.53
CA LEU A 132 4.78 -0.98 -3.57
C LEU A 132 6.20 -1.51 -3.86
N THR A 133 7.02 -1.68 -2.82
CA THR A 133 8.39 -2.19 -2.95
C THR A 133 8.39 -3.61 -3.49
N ARG A 134 7.49 -4.48 -3.01
CA ARG A 134 7.33 -5.83 -3.56
C ARG A 134 6.93 -5.83 -5.03
N GLY A 135 5.97 -4.98 -5.41
CA GLY A 135 5.50 -4.87 -6.78
C GLY A 135 6.55 -4.28 -7.75
N TRP A 136 7.44 -3.41 -7.27
CA TRP A 136 8.48 -2.74 -8.07
C TRP A 136 9.82 -3.47 -8.07
N ILE A 137 10.28 -3.91 -6.89
CA ILE A 137 11.62 -4.46 -6.64
C ILE A 137 11.61 -5.98 -6.70
N GLU A 138 10.60 -6.63 -6.10
CA GLU A 138 10.49 -8.10 -6.02
C GLU A 138 9.69 -8.73 -7.17
N ARG A 139 9.55 -8.05 -8.32
CA ARG A 139 9.28 -8.75 -9.58
C ARG A 139 10.52 -9.56 -9.98
N THR A 140 10.96 -10.44 -9.10
CA THR A 140 11.88 -11.52 -9.41
C THR A 140 11.24 -12.23 -10.59
N PRO A 141 11.88 -12.22 -11.78
CA PRO A 141 11.40 -13.06 -12.86
C PRO A 141 11.36 -14.45 -12.25
N ARG A 142 10.18 -15.07 -12.15
CA ARG A 142 10.06 -16.48 -11.81
C ARG A 142 11.14 -17.14 -12.67
N ILE A 143 12.24 -17.60 -12.07
CA ILE A 143 13.13 -18.51 -12.76
C ILE A 143 12.20 -19.69 -12.95
N THR A 144 11.61 -19.75 -14.15
CA THR A 144 10.67 -20.80 -14.48
C THR A 144 11.41 -22.09 -14.15
N VAL A 145 10.73 -23.08 -13.57
CA VAL A 145 11.38 -24.37 -13.24
C VAL A 145 12.23 -24.88 -14.41
N LYS A 146 11.80 -24.59 -15.65
CA LYS A 146 12.58 -24.76 -16.89
C LYS A 146 13.96 -24.07 -16.90
N LYS A 147 14.06 -22.80 -16.55
CA LYS A 147 15.31 -22.02 -16.56
C LYS A 147 16.24 -22.46 -15.42
N ALA A 148 15.69 -22.77 -14.23
CA ALA A 148 16.45 -23.33 -13.11
C ALA A 148 17.01 -24.72 -13.46
N ARG A 149 16.17 -25.60 -14.03
CA ARG A 149 16.58 -26.92 -14.52
C ARG A 149 17.65 -26.82 -15.61
N LYS A 150 17.50 -25.91 -16.56
CA LYS A 150 18.48 -25.69 -17.64
C LYS A 150 19.84 -25.23 -17.10
N GLN A 151 19.85 -24.39 -16.05
CA GLN A 151 21.08 -24.00 -15.37
C GLN A 151 21.69 -25.17 -14.60
N ALA A 152 20.89 -25.95 -13.86
CA ALA A 152 21.36 -27.13 -13.15
C ALA A 152 21.98 -28.17 -14.10
N GLU A 153 21.34 -28.45 -15.25
CA GLU A 153 21.88 -29.35 -16.28
C GLU A 153 23.19 -28.83 -16.88
N LYS A 154 23.31 -27.51 -17.07
CA LYS A 154 24.55 -26.88 -17.56
C LYS A 154 25.68 -27.02 -16.53
N GLN A 155 25.39 -26.80 -15.25
CA GLN A 155 26.36 -26.96 -14.17
C GLN A 155 26.80 -28.43 -14.01
N ALA A 156 25.86 -29.38 -14.08
CA ALA A 156 26.18 -30.80 -14.05
C ALA A 156 27.09 -31.23 -15.22
N LYS A 157 26.85 -30.69 -16.43
CA LYS A 157 27.72 -30.94 -17.60
C LYS A 157 29.11 -30.35 -17.45
N LEU A 158 29.23 -29.18 -16.82
CA LEU A 158 30.53 -28.54 -16.56
C LEU A 158 31.33 -29.35 -15.52
N ALA A 159 30.70 -29.71 -14.40
CA ALA A 159 31.30 -30.57 -13.39
C ALA A 159 31.76 -31.92 -13.96
N ALA A 160 30.93 -32.56 -14.81
CA ALA A 160 31.31 -33.81 -15.48
C ALA A 160 32.49 -33.64 -16.45
N ARG A 161 32.61 -32.49 -17.13
CA ARG A 161 33.75 -32.18 -17.99
C ARG A 161 35.02 -31.93 -17.20
N GLU A 162 34.93 -31.23 -16.07
CA GLU A 162 36.06 -30.98 -15.17
C GLU A 162 36.55 -32.28 -14.54
N ALA A 163 35.65 -33.13 -14.04
CA ALA A 163 36.00 -34.45 -13.51
C ALA A 163 36.71 -35.33 -14.54
N ARG A 164 36.24 -35.33 -15.81
CA ARG A 164 36.90 -36.04 -16.91
C ARG A 164 38.27 -35.48 -17.27
N ARG A 165 38.49 -34.17 -17.11
CA ARG A 165 39.80 -33.54 -17.33
C ARG A 165 40.76 -33.90 -16.20
N ALA A 166 40.31 -33.83 -14.95
CA ALA A 166 41.09 -34.23 -13.77
C ALA A 166 41.53 -35.71 -13.85
N ALA A 167 40.61 -36.61 -14.21
CA ALA A 167 40.91 -38.03 -14.37
C ALA A 167 41.84 -38.37 -15.55
N ARG A 168 42.04 -37.44 -16.50
CA ARG A 168 43.01 -37.60 -17.60
C ARG A 168 44.38 -36.97 -17.29
N ALA A 169 44.45 -36.16 -16.24
CA ALA A 169 45.67 -35.47 -15.80
C ALA A 169 46.36 -36.20 -14.63
N ALA A 170 45.70 -37.20 -14.04
CA ALA A 170 46.25 -38.18 -13.11
C ALA A 170 46.66 -39.44 -13.87
#